data_AF-L8JD43-F1
#
_entry.id   AF-L8JD43-F1
#
_cell.length_a   1.000
_cell.length_b   1.000
_cell.length_c   1.000
_cell.angle_alpha   90.00
_cell.angle_beta   90.00
_cell.angle_gamma   90.00
#
_symmetry.space_group_name_H-M   'P 1'
#
loop_
_entity.id
_entity.type
_entity.pdbx_description
1 polymer ?
#
loop_
_entity_poly.entity_id
_entity_poly.type
_entity_poly.pdbx_seq_one_letter_code
_entity_poly.pdbx_strand_id
1 'polypeptide(L)'
;MRQSFYLRIAVLLVRLDVQREDAAWRREHRRIRLHLPHLSDHLLTDIGVGKDQRIASSLISSRESRFVRHLRREQKSRLIT
;
A
#
# COMPACT_ATOMS: atom_id res chain seq x y z
N MET A 1 21.34 18.64 -28.67
CA MET A 1 21.36 17.23 -28.20
C MET A 1 20.12 16.95 -27.36
N ARG A 2 19.17 16.16 -27.87
CA ARG A 2 17.85 15.87 -27.24
C ARG A 2 17.87 14.61 -26.36
N GLN A 3 19.05 14.19 -25.89
CA GLN A 3 19.26 12.93 -25.17
C GLN A 3 18.61 12.94 -23.79
N SER A 4 18.56 14.11 -23.16
CA SER A 4 17.87 14.37 -21.89
C SER A 4 16.33 14.23 -21.99
N PHE A 5 15.75 14.45 -23.17
CA PHE A 5 14.32 14.30 -23.40
C PHE A 5 13.90 12.83 -23.39
N TYR A 6 14.67 11.98 -24.07
CA TYR A 6 14.43 10.53 -24.07
C TYR A 6 14.61 9.92 -22.68
N LEU A 7 15.64 10.35 -21.94
CA LEU A 7 15.83 9.92 -20.54
C LEU A 7 14.66 10.31 -19.65
N ARG A 8 14.12 11.53 -19.80
CA ARG A 8 12.93 11.97 -19.05
C ARG A 8 11.71 11.10 -19.36
N ILE A 9 11.48 10.76 -20.62
CA ILE A 9 10.37 9.89 -21.02
C ILE A 9 10.57 8.47 -20.48
N ALA A 10 11.78 7.91 -20.60
CA ALA A 10 12.09 6.59 -20.08
C ALA A 10 11.84 6.49 -18.57
N VAL A 11 12.30 7.47 -17.80
CA VAL A 11 12.05 7.52 -16.34
C VAL A 11 10.56 7.62 -16.03
N LEU A 12 9.79 8.38 -16.81
CA LEU A 12 8.34 8.50 -16.62
C LEU A 12 7.63 7.17 -16.90
N LEU A 13 8.00 6.47 -17.98
CA LEU A 13 7.44 5.18 -18.34
C LEU A 13 7.72 4.12 -17.27
N VAL A 14 8.97 4.02 -16.80
CA VAL A 14 9.36 3.09 -15.74
C VAL A 14 8.58 3.36 -14.45
N ARG A 15 8.42 4.63 -14.06
CA ARG A 15 7.62 4.98 -12.87
C ARG A 15 6.15 4.60 -13.02
N LEU A 16 5.57 4.78 -14.20
CA LEU A 16 4.19 4.37 -14.47
C LEU A 16 4.03 2.85 -14.40
N ASP A 17 5.01 2.11 -14.90
CA ASP A 17 4.98 0.66 -14.92
C ASP A 17 5.05 0.09 -13.50
N VAL A 18 5.98 0.58 -12.68
CA VAL A 18 6.07 0.24 -11.25
C VAL A 18 4.77 0.54 -10.52
N GLN A 19 4.13 1.68 -10.78
CA GLN A 19 2.84 2.01 -10.16
C GLN A 19 1.72 1.06 -10.58
N ARG A 20 1.72 0.61 -11.84
CA ARG A 20 0.76 -0.37 -12.36
C ARG A 20 0.97 -1.74 -11.74
N GLU A 21 2.21 -2.20 -11.69
CA GLU A 21 2.59 -3.45 -11.03
C GLU A 21 2.21 -3.41 -9.55
N ASP A 22 2.55 -2.36 -8.81
CA ASP A 22 2.17 -2.21 -7.41
C ASP A 22 0.65 -2.24 -7.21
N ALA A 23 -0.12 -1.67 -8.15
CA ALA A 23 -1.56 -1.68 -8.09
C ALA A 23 -2.14 -3.05 -8.44
N ALA A 24 -1.56 -3.76 -9.40
CA ALA A 24 -1.92 -5.14 -9.74
C ALA A 24 -1.59 -6.10 -8.59
N TRP A 25 -0.37 -6.01 -8.07
CA TRP A 25 0.12 -6.70 -6.88
C TRP A 25 -0.82 -6.46 -5.70
N ARG A 26 -1.17 -5.20 -5.39
CA ARG A 26 -2.14 -4.88 -4.32
C ARG A 26 -3.56 -5.38 -4.59
N ARG A 27 -3.96 -5.66 -5.84
CA ARG A 27 -5.28 -6.25 -6.13
C ARG A 27 -5.25 -7.77 -5.92
N GLU A 28 -4.19 -8.41 -6.38
CA GLU A 28 -3.97 -9.86 -6.27
C GLU A 28 -3.65 -10.27 -4.82
N HIS A 29 -2.70 -9.58 -4.20
CA HIS A 29 -2.19 -9.88 -2.86
C HIS A 29 -3.13 -9.42 -1.73
N ARG A 30 -4.14 -8.59 -2.02
CA ARG A 30 -5.21 -8.26 -1.04
C ARG A 30 -6.02 -9.48 -0.63
N ARG A 31 -5.99 -10.57 -1.42
CA ARG A 31 -6.75 -11.80 -1.19
C ARG A 31 -5.88 -12.99 -0.84
N ILE A 32 -4.63 -12.80 -0.42
CA ILE A 32 -3.81 -13.92 0.05
C ILE A 32 -4.43 -14.48 1.32
N ARG A 33 -4.92 -15.72 1.23
CA ARG A 33 -5.17 -16.56 2.39
C ARG A 33 -3.82 -17.07 2.88
N LEU A 34 -3.43 -16.66 4.07
CA LEU A 34 -2.23 -17.14 4.72
C LEU A 34 -2.55 -18.51 5.31
N HIS A 35 -2.22 -19.58 4.60
CA HIS A 35 -2.46 -20.94 5.09
C HIS A 35 -1.44 -21.29 6.18
N LEU A 36 -1.75 -20.92 7.43
CA LEU A 36 -0.95 -21.26 8.63
C LEU A 36 -1.70 -22.32 9.45
N PRO A 37 -1.60 -23.61 9.09
CA PRO A 37 -2.39 -24.67 9.72
C PRO A 37 -2.00 -24.97 11.17
N HIS A 38 -0.88 -24.44 11.67
CA HIS A 38 -0.34 -24.73 13.01
C HIS A 38 -0.38 -23.54 13.98
N LEU A 39 -1.01 -22.43 13.61
CA LEU A 39 -1.07 -21.26 14.47
C LEU A 39 -2.38 -21.21 15.26
N SER A 40 -2.31 -20.86 16.53
CA SER A 40 -3.50 -20.64 17.36
C SER A 40 -4.25 -19.38 16.93
N ASP A 41 -5.57 -19.37 17.09
CA ASP A 41 -6.43 -18.22 16.75
C ASP A 41 -6.00 -16.93 17.48
N HIS A 42 -5.47 -17.05 18.68
CA HIS A 42 -4.95 -15.93 19.46
C HIS A 42 -3.69 -15.35 18.81
N LEU A 43 -2.74 -16.19 18.38
CA LEU A 43 -1.54 -15.76 17.67
C LEU A 43 -1.87 -15.15 16.30
N LEU A 44 -2.86 -15.70 15.59
CA LEU A 44 -3.33 -15.11 14.33
C LEU A 44 -3.88 -13.70 14.56
N THR A 45 -4.64 -13.50 15.64
CA THR A 45 -5.20 -12.20 16.02
C THR A 45 -4.10 -11.17 16.32
N ASP A 46 -3.05 -11.57 17.04
CA ASP A 46 -1.91 -10.69 17.38
C ASP A 46 -1.06 -10.31 16.16
N ILE A 47 -0.88 -11.23 15.22
CA ILE A 47 -0.21 -10.98 13.93
C ILE A 47 -1.10 -10.15 13.00
N GLY A 48 -2.38 -10.00 13.35
CA GLY A 48 -3.31 -9.20 12.58
C GLY A 48 -3.98 -9.95 11.42
N VAL A 49 -3.99 -11.27 11.50
CA VAL A 49 -4.69 -12.17 10.59
C VAL A 49 -6.05 -12.48 11.20
N GLY A 50 -7.12 -12.09 10.52
CA GLY A 50 -8.48 -12.42 10.92
C GLY A 50 -8.76 -13.92 10.81
N LYS A 51 -9.83 -14.40 11.47
CA LYS A 51 -10.24 -15.82 11.54
C LYS A 51 -10.34 -16.52 10.18
N ASP A 52 -10.57 -15.78 9.10
CA ASP A 52 -10.60 -16.28 7.73
C ASP A 52 -9.20 -16.51 7.10
N GLN A 53 -8.14 -16.49 7.91
CA GLN A 53 -6.74 -16.52 7.47
C GLN A 53 -6.38 -15.37 6.51
N ARG A 54 -7.09 -14.26 6.64
CA ARG A 54 -6.89 -13.05 5.81
C ARG A 54 -6.30 -11.96 6.68
N ILE A 55 -5.35 -11.20 6.15
CA ILE A 55 -4.85 -10.00 6.83
C ILE A 55 -6.04 -9.07 7.07
N ALA A 56 -6.30 -8.73 8.34
CA ALA A 56 -7.45 -7.94 8.73
C ALA A 56 -7.36 -6.56 8.07
N SER A 57 -8.40 -6.17 7.32
CA SER A 57 -8.45 -4.86 6.65
C SER A 57 -8.42 -3.69 7.64
N SER A 58 -8.68 -3.94 8.91
CA SER A 58 -8.56 -2.97 10.02
C SER A 58 -7.11 -2.48 10.21
N LEU A 59 -6.10 -3.29 9.90
CA LEU A 59 -4.69 -2.89 9.95
C LEU A 59 -4.30 -2.02 8.75
N ILE A 60 -4.91 -2.31 7.60
CA ILE A 60 -4.66 -1.59 6.35
C ILE A 60 -5.35 -0.21 6.37
N SER A 61 -6.46 -0.09 7.09
CA SER A 61 -7.25 1.14 7.21
C SER A 61 -7.43 1.53 8.69
N SER A 62 -6.34 1.55 9.43
CA SER A 62 -6.33 2.00 10.83
C SER A 62 -6.78 3.46 10.92
N ARG A 63 -7.38 3.85 12.05
CA ARG A 63 -7.76 5.25 12.34
C ARG A 63 -6.54 6.20 12.16
N GLU A 64 -5.37 5.71 12.53
CA GLU A 64 -4.09 6.40 12.39
C GLU A 64 -3.76 6.68 10.92
N SER A 65 -3.92 5.71 10.01
CA SER A 65 -3.67 5.92 8.58
C SER A 65 -4.57 7.02 7.99
N ARG A 66 -5.81 7.15 8.48
CA ARG A 66 -6.73 8.23 8.11
C ARG A 66 -6.31 9.56 8.71
N PHE A 67 -5.90 9.57 9.97
CA PHE A 67 -5.41 10.77 10.65
C PHE A 67 -4.14 11.33 9.99
N VAL A 68 -3.15 10.48 9.71
CA VAL A 68 -1.91 10.84 9.01
C VAL A 68 -2.22 11.40 7.61
N ARG A 69 -3.19 10.81 6.89
CA ARG A 69 -3.64 11.34 5.60
C ARG A 69 -4.22 12.75 5.72
N HIS A 70 -5.03 13.01 6.75
CA HIS A 70 -5.58 14.34 7.00
C HIS A 70 -4.47 15.34 7.36
N LEU A 71 -3.58 15.01 8.28
CA LEU A 71 -2.44 15.86 8.64
C LEU A 71 -1.57 16.20 7.43
N ARG A 72 -1.31 15.22 6.57
CA ARG A 72 -0.51 15.45 5.35
C ARG A 72 -1.20 16.40 4.38
N ARG A 73 -2.55 16.35 4.28
CA ARG A 73 -3.33 17.28 3.47
C ARG A 73 -3.30 18.69 4.04
N GLU A 74 -3.48 18.84 5.34
CA GLU A 74 -3.42 20.12 6.06
C GLU A 74 -2.04 20.78 5.96
N GLN A 75 -0.95 20.01 6.12
CA GLN A 75 0.38 20.58 5.95
C GLN A 75 0.63 21.01 4.51
N LYS A 76 0.16 20.21 3.54
CA LYS A 76 0.36 20.54 2.12
C LYS A 76 -0.43 21.79 1.71
N SER A 77 -1.64 22.01 2.24
CA SER A 77 -2.38 23.25 1.98
C SER A 77 -1.69 24.47 2.60
N ARG A 78 -1.15 24.32 3.82
CA ARG A 78 -0.39 25.38 4.49
C ARG A 78 0.91 25.77 3.80
N LEU A 79 1.58 24.84 3.11
CA LEU A 79 2.80 25.14 2.35
C LEU A 79 2.53 25.88 1.03
N ILE A 80 1.29 25.89 0.55
CA ILE A 80 0.89 26.52 -0.71
C ILE A 80 0.47 27.99 -0.48
N THR A 81 -0.03 28.31 0.71
CA THR A 81 -0.33 29.68 1.16
C THR A 81 0.91 30.37 1.68
#